data_AF-A0A7C5EW13-F1
#
_entry.id   AF-A0A7C5EW13-F1
#
_cell.length_a   1.000
_cell.length_b   1.000
_cell.length_c   1.000
_cell.angle_alpha   90.00
_cell.angle_beta   90.00
_cell.angle_gamma   90.00
#
_symmetry.space_group_name_H-M   'P 1'
#
loop_
_entity.id
_entity.type
_entity.pdbx_description
1 polymer ?
#
loop_
_entity_poly.entity_id
_entity_poly.type
_entity_poly.pdbx_seq_one_letter_code
_entity_poly.pdbx_strand_id
1 'polypeptide(L)' 'MALRLGDDLDDYCVKCKRITNHSVVSLVGGEPVKVRCRSCYSDHNYLRSEIPPAKKTNKKSGATKSWGVETPAAEKERH' A
#
# COMPACT_ATOMS: atom_id res chain seq x y z
N MET A 1 16.06 15.07 7.25
CA MET A 1 16.14 13.93 6.31
C MET A 1 14.78 13.76 5.65
N ALA A 2 14.71 13.73 4.32
CA ALA A 2 13.49 13.40 3.60
C ALA A 2 13.40 11.87 3.43
N LEU A 3 12.20 11.30 3.59
CA LEU A 3 11.94 9.87 3.39
C LEU A 3 12.05 9.53 1.90
N ARG A 4 12.71 8.42 1.56
CA ARG A 4 12.90 7.95 0.18
C ARG A 4 12.19 6.62 -0.06
N LEU A 5 11.99 6.29 -1.33
CA LEU A 5 11.51 4.95 -1.70
C LEU A 5 12.53 3.91 -1.27
N GLY A 6 12.06 2.83 -0.66
CA GLY A 6 12.90 1.77 -0.14
C GLY A 6 13.44 2.01 1.27
N ASP A 7 13.31 3.21 1.84
CA ASP A 7 13.60 3.42 3.27
C ASP A 7 12.75 2.46 4.11
N ASP A 8 13.31 2.06 5.23
CA ASP A 8 12.63 1.20 6.18
C ASP A 8 12.01 2.02 7.33
N LEU A 9 10.81 1.62 7.73
CA LEU A 9 10.06 2.22 8.82
C LEU A 9 9.21 1.18 9.52
N ASP A 10 8.86 1.43 10.77
CA ASP A 10 7.98 0.54 11.53
C ASP A 10 6.50 0.96 11.36
N ASP A 11 5.64 -0.01 11.04
CA ASP A 11 4.20 0.19 10.86
C ASP A 11 3.43 -1.06 11.32
N TYR A 12 2.13 -0.92 11.53
CA TYR A 12 1.27 -2.04 11.86
C TYR A 12 0.93 -2.87 10.62
N CYS A 13 1.44 -4.10 10.55
CA CYS A 13 1.09 -5.00 9.46
C CYS A 13 -0.28 -5.64 9.70
N VAL A 14 -1.25 -5.38 8.83
CA VAL A 14 -2.60 -5.97 8.93
C VAL A 14 -2.62 -7.50 8.75
N LYS A 15 -1.64 -8.06 8.02
CA LYS A 15 -1.51 -9.52 7.86
C LYS A 15 -0.81 -10.19 9.04
N CYS A 16 0.28 -9.60 9.53
CA CYS A 16 1.00 -10.14 10.70
C CYS A 16 0.30 -9.79 12.02
N LYS A 17 -0.62 -8.84 12.02
CA LYS A 17 -1.35 -8.30 13.19
C LYS A 17 -0.42 -7.77 14.29
N ARG A 18 0.74 -7.24 13.91
CA ARG A 18 1.76 -6.72 14.81
C ARG A 18 2.56 -5.61 14.13
N ILE A 19 3.25 -4.81 14.94
CA ILE A 19 4.20 -3.80 14.48
C ILE A 19 5.45 -4.53 13.94
N THR A 20 5.84 -4.21 12.71
CA THR A 20 7.02 -4.79 12.04
C THR A 20 7.70 -3.76 11.14
N ASN A 21 8.92 -4.06 10.74
CA ASN A 21 9.63 -3.27 9.75
C ASN A 21 9.03 -3.45 8.33
N HIS A 22 8.74 -2.32 7.68
CA HIS A 22 8.21 -2.21 6.33
C HIS A 22 9.14 -1.36 5.46
N SER A 23 9.19 -1.65 4.17
CA SER A 23 9.86 -0.80 3.18
C SER A 23 8.84 0.11 2.50
N VAL A 24 9.18 1.39 2.32
CA VAL A 24 8.36 2.36 1.59
C VAL A 24 8.30 1.97 0.12
N VAL A 25 7.09 1.70 -0.40
CA VAL A 25 6.90 1.39 -1.82
C VAL A 25 6.29 2.54 -2.61
N SER A 26 5.68 3.53 -1.94
CA SER A 26 5.14 4.72 -2.60
C SER A 26 5.13 5.93 -1.65
N LEU A 27 5.49 7.09 -2.19
CA LEU A 27 5.49 8.38 -1.52
C LEU A 27 4.56 9.36 -2.26
N VAL A 28 3.81 10.18 -1.53
CA VAL A 28 3.03 11.30 -2.06
C VAL A 28 3.28 12.51 -1.17
N GLY A 29 3.68 13.65 -1.77
CA GLY A 29 3.98 14.86 -0.99
C GLY A 29 5.12 14.70 0.02
N GLY A 30 5.97 13.67 -0.13
CA GLY A 30 7.03 13.34 0.82
C GLY A 30 6.60 12.42 1.96
N GLU A 31 5.33 11.99 2.00
CA GLU A 31 4.81 11.05 3.00
C GLU A 31 4.58 9.65 2.41
N PRO A 32 4.83 8.58 3.19
CA PRO A 32 4.60 7.21 2.74
C PRO A 32 3.10 6.93 2.67
N VAL A 33 2.62 6.55 1.49
CA VAL A 33 1.22 6.16 1.27
C VAL A 33 1.06 4.64 1.29
N LYS A 34 2.04 3.93 0.76
CA LYS A 34 2.01 2.47 0.65
C LYS A 34 3.34 1.89 1.10
N VAL A 35 3.25 0.81 1.88
CA VAL A 35 4.40 0.13 2.50
C VAL A 35 4.32 -1.37 2.27
N ARG A 36 5.47 -2.05 2.28
CA ARG A 36 5.57 -3.50 2.15
C ARG A 36 6.22 -4.10 3.37
N CYS A 37 5.52 -5.02 4.02
CA CYS A 37 6.05 -5.71 5.20
C CYS A 37 7.27 -6.56 4.83
N ARG A 38 8.38 -6.44 5.55
CA ARG A 38 9.57 -7.27 5.30
C ARG A 38 9.47 -8.68 5.88
N SER A 39 8.47 -8.96 6.71
CA SER A 39 8.22 -10.31 7.24
C SER A 39 7.29 -11.14 6.36
N CYS A 40 6.14 -10.59 5.96
CA CYS A 40 5.15 -11.32 5.16
C CYS A 40 5.12 -10.91 3.69
N TYR A 41 5.92 -9.92 3.28
CA TYR A 41 6.03 -9.42 1.90
C TYR A 41 4.73 -8.89 1.30
N SER A 42 3.68 -8.73 2.10
CA SER A 42 2.42 -8.13 1.68
C SER A 42 2.53 -6.62 1.69
N ASP A 43 2.00 -6.00 0.63
CA ASP A 43 1.81 -4.56 0.56
C ASP A 43 0.48 -4.15 1.22
N HIS A 44 0.48 -2.98 1.86
CA HIS A 44 -0.72 -2.32 2.38
C HIS A 44 -0.51 -0.81 2.49
N ASN A 45 -1.60 -0.08 2.72
CA ASN A 45 -1.54 1.35 2.99
C ASN A 45 -0.84 1.60 4.32
N TYR A 46 -0.09 2.69 4.40
CA TYR A 46 0.58 3.09 5.63
C TYR A 46 -0.46 3.49 6.69
N LEU A 47 -0.40 2.86 7.85
CA LEU A 47 -1.35 3.08 8.95
C LEU A 47 -0.83 4.08 9.99
N ARG A 48 0.36 4.65 9.78
CA ARG A 48 0.99 5.61 10.72
C ARG A 48 1.15 5.05 12.12
N SER A 49 1.38 3.74 12.23
CA SER A 49 1.41 3.02 13.51
C SER A 49 0.12 3.16 14.35
N GLU A 50 -1.00 3.55 13.74
CA GLU A 50 -2.30 3.55 14.38
C GLU A 50 -2.97 2.18 14.18
N ILE A 51 -3.36 1.55 15.28
CA ILE A 51 -4.14 0.32 15.22
C ILE A 51 -5.52 0.73 14.69
N PRO A 52 -5.95 0.23 13.51
CA PRO A 52 -7.25 0.59 12.99
C PRO A 52 -8.30 0.16 14.03
N PRO A 53 -9.21 1.05 14.45
CA PRO A 53 -10.23 0.70 15.42
C PRO A 53 -10.99 -0.51 14.89
N ALA A 54 -11.08 -1.56 15.71
CA ALA A 54 -11.81 -2.76 15.36
C ALA A 54 -13.23 -2.35 14.97
N LYS A 55 -13.53 -2.37 13.66
CA LYS A 55 -14.84 -1.95 13.17
C LYS A 55 -15.88 -2.89 13.77
N LYS A 56 -16.63 -2.39 14.75
CA LYS A 56 -17.98 -2.88 15.04
C LYS A 56 -18.71 -2.87 13.70
N THR A 57 -19.21 -4.04 13.33
CA THR A 57 -20.02 -4.27 12.13
C THR A 57 -21.05 -3.16 11.96
N ASN A 58 -20.95 -2.40 10.88
CA ASN A 58 -22.11 -1.80 10.27
C ASN A 58 -22.03 -2.00 8.76
N LYS A 59 -23.06 -2.65 8.23
CA LYS A 59 -23.24 -2.94 6.81
C LYS A 59 -23.47 -1.64 6.03
N LYS A 60 -23.13 -1.70 4.74
CA LYS A 60 -23.40 -0.72 3.65
C LYS A 60 -22.42 0.48 3.69
N SER A 61 -21.77 0.92 2.62
CA SER A 61 -22.16 0.98 1.20
C SER A 61 -20.91 1.02 0.33
N GLY A 62 -21.03 0.62 -0.94
CA GLY A 62 -19.90 0.46 -1.85
C GLY A 62 -19.20 1.76 -2.26
N ALA A 63 -17.94 1.61 -2.68
CA ALA A 63 -17.26 2.49 -3.62
C ALA A 63 -16.05 1.74 -4.21
N THR A 64 -16.25 1.30 -5.45
CA THR A 64 -15.27 1.16 -6.54
C THR A 64 -13.92 0.48 -6.26
N LYS A 65 -13.85 -0.80 -6.61
CA LYS A 65 -12.63 -1.43 -7.12
C LYS A 65 -12.42 -0.92 -8.55
N SER A 66 -11.47 -0.04 -8.79
CA SER A 66 -10.89 0.16 -10.13
C SER A 66 -9.43 -0.23 -10.08
N TRP A 67 -9.20 -1.55 -10.13
CA TRP A 67 -7.95 -2.09 -10.66
C TRP A 67 -8.33 -2.81 -11.95
N GLY A 68 -8.37 -2.04 -13.04
CA GLY A 68 -8.59 -2.49 -14.41
C GLY A 68 -7.50 -1.87 -15.28
N VAL A 69 -6.65 -2.75 -15.80
CA VAL A 69 -5.47 -2.53 -16.64
C VAL A 69 -5.84 -1.93 -17.98
N GLU A 70 -5.02 -1.00 -18.51
CA GLU A 70 -4.67 -0.91 -19.95
C GLU A 70 -3.26 -0.32 -20.13
N THR A 71 -2.26 -1.19 -20.36
CA THR A 71 -0.99 -0.82 -21.01
C THR A 71 -1.18 -0.95 -22.53
N PRO A 72 -0.94 0.08 -23.36
CA PRO A 72 -0.91 -0.11 -24.81
C PRO A 72 0.44 -0.70 -25.22
N ALA A 73 0.48 -2.02 -25.40
CA ALA A 73 1.58 -2.72 -26.07
C ALA A 73 1.26 -2.86 -27.56
N ALA A 74 2.12 -2.28 -28.40
CA ALA A 74 2.49 -2.70 -29.75
C ALA A 74 1.36 -3.10 -30.74
N GLU A 75 1.00 -2.20 -31.65
CA GLU A 75 0.41 -2.54 -32.96
C GLU A 75 1.44 -2.23 -34.06
N LYS A 76 1.51 -3.15 -35.00
CA LYS A 76 2.58 -3.41 -35.98
C LYS A 76 2.42 -2.54 -37.22
N GLU A 77 3.42 -1.74 -37.55
CA GLU A 77 3.54 -1.10 -38.86
C GLU A 77 3.85 -2.18 -39.91
N ARG A 78 2.84 -2.54 -40.70
CA ARG A 78 3.00 -3.10 -42.04
C ARG A 78 2.60 -1.99 -43.02
N HIS A 79 3.56 -1.51 -43.78
CA HIS A 79 3.34 -1.01 -45.14
C HIS A 79 4.54 -1.41 -45.99
#